data_AF-A0A938BPB9-F1
#
_entry.id   AF-A0A938BPB9-F1
#
_cell.length_a   1.000
_cell.length_b   1.000
_cell.length_c   1.000
_cell.angle_alpha   90.00
_cell.angle_beta   90.00
_cell.angle_gamma   90.00
#
_symmetry.space_group_name_H-M   'P 1'
#
loop_
_entity.id
_entity.type
_entity.pdbx_description
1 polymer ?
#
loop_
_entity_poly.entity_id
_entity_poly.type
_entity_poly.pdbx_seq_one_letter_code
_entity_poly.pdbx_strand_id
1 'polypeptide(L)' 'MGYRVTLIPGDGTGPEITEATVRCLEATGIAFDWERVEAGADYMEGTGDRTPLPQRVIDSIKKN' A
#
# COMPACT_ATOMS: atom_id res chain seq x y z
N MET A 1 20.59 1.83 4.53
CA MET A 1 19.49 2.37 3.70
C MET A 1 18.48 1.26 3.50
N GLY A 2 17.21 1.49 3.81
CA GLY A 2 16.16 0.51 3.57
C GLY A 2 15.61 0.61 2.14
N TYR A 3 14.92 -0.44 1.69
CA TYR A 3 14.18 -0.43 0.43
C TYR A 3 12.93 0.43 0.59
N ARG A 4 12.78 1.47 -0.24
CA ARG A 4 11.52 2.21 -0.32
C ARG A 4 10.51 1.39 -1.09
N VAL A 5 9.34 1.18 -0.50
CA VAL A 5 8.29 0.35 -1.10
C VAL A 5 6.95 1.03 -0.93
N THR A 6 6.27 1.26 -2.04
CA THR A 6 4.87 1.67 -2.04
C THR A 6 4.00 0.50 -1.55
N LEU A 7 3.32 0.70 -0.42
CA LEU A 7 2.45 -0.29 0.21
C LEU A 7 0.99 0.09 -0.04
N ILE A 8 0.32 -0.68 -0.88
CA ILE A 8 -1.11 -0.53 -1.17
C ILE A 8 -1.87 -1.62 -0.41
N PRO A 9 -2.64 -1.30 0.65
CA PRO A 9 -3.54 -2.26 1.28
C PRO A 9 -4.60 -2.73 0.27
N GLY A 10 -4.95 -4.01 0.30
CA GLY A 10 -6.07 -4.52 -0.49
C GLY A 10 -7.43 -4.18 0.14
N ASP A 11 -8.51 -4.42 -0.60
CA ASP A 11 -9.90 -4.29 -0.12
C ASP A 11 -10.35 -5.52 0.70
N GLY A 12 -11.45 -5.40 1.46
CA GLY A 12 -12.03 -6.53 2.22
C GLY A 12 -11.10 -7.04 3.33
N THR A 13 -10.67 -8.31 3.28
CA THR A 13 -9.63 -8.86 4.19
C THR A 13 -8.20 -8.43 3.81
N GLY A 14 -8.08 -7.63 2.75
CA GLY A 14 -6.80 -7.11 2.26
C GLY A 14 -5.97 -6.38 3.32
N PRO A 15 -6.52 -5.47 4.14
CA PRO A 15 -5.74 -4.74 5.13
C PRO A 15 -5.09 -5.66 6.16
N GLU A 16 -5.82 -6.65 6.70
CA GLU A 16 -5.28 -7.59 7.69
C GLU A 16 -4.17 -8.47 7.09
N ILE A 17 -4.34 -8.90 5.84
CA ILE A 17 -3.33 -9.69 5.12
C ILE A 17 -2.09 -8.84 4.80
N THR A 18 -2.27 -7.57 4.42
CA THR A 18 -1.18 -6.63 4.20
C THR A 18 -0.36 -6.43 5.47
N GLU A 19 -0.99 -6.20 6.62
CA GLU A 19 -0.28 -6.07 7.90
C GLU A 19 0.42 -7.37 8.34
N ALA A 20 -0.17 -8.54 8.07
CA ALA A 20 0.52 -9.81 8.29
C ALA A 20 1.76 -9.95 7.39
N THR A 21 1.66 -9.53 6.12
CA THR A 21 2.76 -9.57 5.16
C THR A 21 3.91 -8.65 5.56
N VAL A 22 3.61 -7.41 5.98
CA VAL A 22 4.61 -6.45 6.49
C VAL A 22 5.39 -7.06 7.66
N ARG A 23 4.69 -7.67 8.64
CA ARG A 23 5.35 -8.33 9.78
C ARG A 23 6.27 -9.47 9.35
N CYS A 24 5.84 -10.30 8.39
CA CYS A 24 6.68 -11.37 7.84
C CYS A 24 7.94 -10.82 7.16
N LEU A 25 7.82 -9.73 6.41
CA LEU A 25 8.94 -9.09 5.72
C LEU A 25 9.91 -8.42 6.71
N GLU A 26 9.40 -7.70 7.71
CA GLU A 26 10.23 -7.08 8.75
C GLU A 26 10.99 -8.13 9.59
N ALA A 27 10.40 -9.30 9.81
CA ALA A 27 11.06 -10.41 10.50
C ALA A 27 12.29 -10.98 9.76
N THR A 28 12.48 -10.66 8.47
CA THR A 28 13.68 -11.05 7.71
C THR A 28 14.93 -10.25 8.10
N GLY A 29 14.77 -9.14 8.83
CA GLY A 29 15.85 -8.22 9.15
C GLY A 29 16.24 -7.29 7.99
N ILE A 30 15.56 -7.37 6.83
CA ILE A 30 15.68 -6.39 5.76
C ILE A 30 15.04 -5.08 6.23
N ALA A 31 15.74 -3.97 6.05
CA ALA A 31 15.19 -2.65 6.33
C ALA A 31 14.27 -2.22 5.17
N PHE A 32 13.02 -1.87 5.50
CA PHE A 32 12.04 -1.31 4.57
C PHE A 32 11.62 0.09 5.01
N ASP A 33 11.29 0.93 4.04
CA ASP A 33 10.67 2.24 4.21
C ASP A 33 9.33 2.22 3.47
N TRP A 34 8.26 1.97 4.22
CA TRP A 34 6.92 1.74 3.68
C TRP A 34 6.20 3.06 3.41
N GLU A 35 5.92 3.33 2.13
CA GLU A 35 5.04 4.43 1.72
C GLU A 35 3.62 3.90 1.53
N ARG A 36 2.79 4.00 2.58
CA ARG A 36 1.39 3.56 2.52
C ARG A 36 0.55 4.50 1.65
N VAL A 37 -0.17 3.94 0.69
CA VAL A 37 -1.11 4.66 -0.19
C VAL A 37 -2.38 3.84 -0.40
N GLU A 38 -3.54 4.49 -0.32
CA GLU A 38 -4.84 3.84 -0.48
C GLU A 38 -5.27 3.83 -1.95
N ALA A 39 -5.81 2.68 -2.37
CA ALA A 39 -6.38 2.41 -3.70
C ALA A 39 -7.47 1.32 -3.54
N GLY A 40 -8.19 1.01 -4.61
CA GLY A 40 -9.20 -0.05 -4.62
C GLY A 40 -10.64 0.46 -4.50
N ALA A 41 -11.56 -0.49 -4.37
CA ALA A 41 -12.99 -0.21 -4.28
C ALA A 41 -13.35 0.44 -2.94
N ASP A 42 -12.78 -0.02 -1.83
CA ASP A 42 -13.07 0.51 -0.50
C ASP A 42 -12.60 1.97 -0.39
N TYR A 43 -11.47 2.30 -1.02
CA TYR A 43 -11.00 3.69 -1.17
C TYR A 43 -11.99 4.55 -1.96
N MET A 44 -12.51 4.07 -3.10
CA MET A 44 -13.49 4.83 -3.88
C MET A 44 -14.77 5.08 -3.09
N GLU A 45 -15.28 4.06 -2.41
CA GLU A 45 -16.48 4.18 -1.57
C GLU A 45 -16.28 5.16 -0.42
N GLY A 46 -15.12 5.10 0.26
CA GLY A 46 -14.81 5.95 1.40
C GLY A 46 -14.52 7.42 1.04
N THR A 47 -14.04 7.69 -0.17
CA THR A 47 -13.62 9.04 -0.60
C THR A 47 -14.55 9.70 -1.61
N GLY A 48 -15.42 8.93 -2.26
CA GLY A 48 -16.24 9.40 -3.39
C GLY A 48 -15.44 9.61 -4.68
N ASP A 49 -14.19 9.16 -4.73
CA ASP A 49 -13.37 9.19 -5.93
C ASP A 49 -13.94 8.25 -7.00
N ARG A 50 -13.75 8.61 -8.28
CA ARG A 50 -14.26 7.86 -9.42
C ARG A 50 -13.26 6.87 -9.99
N THR A 51 -12.00 6.90 -9.55
CA THR A 51 -10.96 5.97 -9.99
C THR A 51 -10.45 5.12 -8.84
N PRO A 52 -10.36 3.79 -9.01
CA PRO A 52 -9.81 2.91 -7.98
C PRO A 52 -8.29 3.07 -7.87
N LEU A 53 -7.66 3.67 -8.87
CA LEU A 53 -6.22 3.91 -8.91
C LEU A 53 -5.95 5.39 -9.18
N PRO A 54 -5.98 6.25 -8.15
CA PRO A 54 -5.71 7.68 -8.29
C PRO A 54 -4.26 7.96 -8.72
N GLN A 55 -4.04 9.11 -9.35
CA GLN A 55 -2.72 9.48 -9.88
C GLN A 55 -1.62 9.45 -8.80
N ARG A 56 -1.92 9.83 -7.55
CA ARG A 56 -0.96 9.77 -6.43
C ARG A 56 -0.40 8.36 -6.19
N VAL A 57 -1.19 7.31 -6.46
CA VAL A 57 -0.74 5.92 -6.29
C VAL A 57 0.24 5.56 -7.40
N ILE A 58 -0.07 5.94 -8.64
CA ILE A 58 0.83 5.79 -9.78
C ILE A 58 2.14 6.56 -9.56
N ASP A 59 2.05 7.78 -9.04
CA ASP A 59 3.23 8.61 -8.76
C ASP A 59 4.10 7.99 -7.66
N SER A 60 3.48 7.44 -6.62
CA SER A 60 4.18 6.69 -5.56
C SER A 60 4.94 5.49 -6.13
N ILE A 61 4.27 4.67 -6.96
CA ILE A 61 4.89 3.50 -7.60
C ILE A 61 6.06 3.90 -8.50
N LYS A 62 5.96 5.00 -9.24
CA LYS A 62 7.04 5.46 -10.14
C LYS A 62 8.25 6.03 -9.40
N LYS A 63 8.03 6.55 -8.18
CA LYS A 63 9.05 7.20 -7.36
C LYS A 63 9.95 6.19 -6.64
N ASN A 64 9.44 4.99 -6.35
CA ASN A 64 10.07 3.96 -5.52
C ASN A 64 10.53 2.77 -6.37
#